data_AF-A0A1I0Z0M1-F1
#
_entry.id   AF-A0A1I0Z0M1-F1
#
_cell.length_a   1.000
_cell.length_b   1.000
_cell.length_c   1.000
_cell.angle_alpha   90.00
_cell.angle_beta   90.00
_cell.angle_gamma   90.00
#
_symmetry.space_group_name_H-M   'P 1'
#
loop_
_entity.id
_entity.type
_entity.pdbx_description
1 polymer ?
#
loop_
_entity_poly.entity_id
_entity_poly.type
_entity_poly.pdbx_seq_one_letter_code
_entity_poly.pdbx_strand_id
1 'polypeptide(L)'
;MRIVLILLGLALCSCSRNVEKNTSAKSMTFETEGSRVIPINDKSSNFSLLSQVLFKENADPLYIHLNYFRSNPNYLFINSFADPALDLVLEFENEGPNGVGSVTEFYFHSYDSIFLIDRYRYMVSLADSSGKVKQSYRLKENESNRPDEDSVLPMSTSQSRMFLMGKFLYIPCVPDTDPFKSQYKRKNLLIKLNLETGDYTTLLGYPEWYQDGNFWGGPDHMLPSISPSEDQTQVLVSFPLVDSVYMLDLKTERMTPYFWMGSSTIESPIPIDFADRQLEIGKRFQLATDYYFSLNYDPHRKEYWRVFHKKYDEESIEKILKRESGTPNRNSVIVYDEKLERIGEFDLDVKWRANAYDLFFLNDGVYMSATSDSIEDQLIFRQLSIQ
;
A
#
# COMPACT_ATOMS: atom_id res chain seq x y z
N MET A 1 3.91 41.17 55.32
CA MET A 1 2.59 41.50 54.75
C MET A 1 2.82 42.43 53.55
N ARG A 2 2.41 42.00 52.35
CA ARG A 2 2.36 42.75 51.05
C ARG A 2 3.72 43.13 50.44
N ILE A 3 4.19 42.44 49.40
CA ILE A 3 3.80 42.43 47.96
C ILE A 3 4.62 43.44 47.14
N VAL A 4 5.25 42.84 46.12
CA VAL A 4 6.13 43.31 45.04
C VAL A 4 5.44 44.30 44.09
N LEU A 5 6.23 45.22 43.50
CA LEU A 5 5.99 45.73 42.15
C LEU A 5 7.32 46.27 41.57
N ILE A 6 7.97 45.48 40.72
CA ILE A 6 8.95 45.97 39.75
C ILE A 6 8.45 45.52 38.37
N LEU A 7 8.04 46.50 37.57
CA LEU A 7 7.63 46.34 36.18
C LEU A 7 8.85 45.99 35.32
N LEU A 8 8.76 44.85 34.62
CA LEU A 8 9.58 44.53 33.44
C LEU A 8 9.07 45.36 32.25
N GLY A 9 9.90 46.26 31.74
CA GLY A 9 9.75 46.84 30.41
C GLY A 9 10.56 46.03 29.40
N LEU A 10 9.93 45.05 28.75
CA LEU A 10 10.47 44.41 27.55
C LEU A 10 9.96 45.17 26.33
N ALA A 11 10.89 45.88 25.67
CA ALA A 11 10.66 46.50 24.38
C ALA A 11 10.47 45.42 23.30
N LEU A 12 9.29 45.42 22.70
CA LEU A 12 8.93 44.66 21.52
C LEU A 12 9.66 45.24 20.29
N CYS A 13 10.69 44.57 19.80
CA CYS A 13 11.12 44.69 18.40
C CYS A 13 10.43 43.60 17.59
N SER A 14 9.21 43.89 17.13
CA SER A 14 8.54 43.12 16.09
C SER A 14 9.08 43.57 14.74
N CYS A 15 10.04 42.82 14.19
CA CYS A 15 10.30 42.84 12.76
C CYS A 15 9.31 41.89 12.09
N SER A 16 8.18 42.44 11.63
CA SER A 16 7.32 41.76 10.67
C SER A 16 8.06 41.63 9.33
N ARG A 17 8.74 40.51 9.12
CA ARG A 17 9.07 40.05 7.77
C ARG A 17 7.76 39.60 7.14
N ASN A 18 7.16 40.47 6.34
CA ASN A 18 6.15 40.07 5.36
C ASN A 18 6.86 39.14 4.38
N VAL A 19 6.71 37.83 4.60
CA VAL A 19 6.95 36.84 3.56
C VAL A 19 5.76 36.96 2.61
N GLU A 20 5.96 37.63 1.49
CA GLU A 20 5.06 37.50 0.35
C GLU A 20 5.02 36.03 -0.05
N LYS A 21 3.93 35.33 0.32
CA LYS A 21 3.58 34.03 -0.26
C LYS A 21 3.14 34.27 -1.70
N ASN A 22 4.11 34.40 -2.59
CA ASN A 22 3.92 34.09 -4.01
C ASN A 22 3.86 32.56 -4.14
N THR A 23 2.74 31.97 -3.74
CA THR A 23 2.37 30.61 -4.16
C THR A 23 1.30 30.76 -5.20
N SER A 24 1.69 30.75 -6.48
CA SER A 24 0.79 30.25 -7.51
C SER A 24 0.28 28.90 -7.01
N ALA A 25 -1.04 28.75 -6.90
CA ALA A 25 -1.62 27.47 -6.48
C ALA A 25 -1.23 26.43 -7.52
N LYS A 26 -0.34 25.51 -7.15
CA LYS A 26 0.03 24.38 -8.01
C LYS A 26 -1.23 23.55 -8.28
N SER A 27 -1.35 23.02 -9.49
CA SER A 27 -2.42 22.10 -9.84
C SER A 27 -1.83 20.76 -10.28
N MET A 28 -2.58 19.68 -10.07
CA MET A 28 -2.24 18.37 -10.63
C MET A 28 -3.14 18.14 -11.84
N THR A 29 -2.56 17.58 -12.90
CA THR A 29 -3.28 17.20 -14.11
C THR A 29 -2.98 15.75 -14.47
N PHE A 30 -3.93 15.15 -15.19
CA PHE A 30 -3.84 13.78 -15.71
C PHE A 30 -3.60 13.89 -17.22
N GLU A 31 -2.36 13.70 -17.65
CA GLU A 31 -1.96 13.88 -19.03
C GLU A 31 -2.36 12.66 -19.85
N THR A 32 -3.16 12.87 -20.89
CA THR A 32 -3.56 11.81 -21.81
C THR A 32 -2.43 11.46 -22.78
N GLU A 33 -1.70 12.48 -23.23
CA GLU A 33 -0.47 12.34 -24.01
C GLU A 33 0.62 11.79 -23.07
N GLY A 34 1.17 10.61 -23.36
CA GLY A 34 2.13 9.92 -22.50
C GLY A 34 1.59 8.70 -21.74
N SER A 35 0.30 8.37 -21.87
CA SER A 35 -0.29 7.17 -21.24
C SER A 35 0.45 5.89 -21.63
N ARG A 36 0.64 4.98 -20.67
CA ARG A 36 1.10 3.61 -20.90
C ARG A 36 -0.11 2.68 -21.02
N VAL A 37 -0.09 1.83 -22.04
CA VAL A 37 -1.17 0.88 -22.30
C VAL A 37 -0.56 -0.50 -22.37
N ILE A 38 -1.10 -1.42 -21.58
CA ILE A 38 -0.73 -2.83 -21.61
C ILE A 38 -1.93 -3.59 -22.17
N PRO A 39 -1.79 -4.29 -23.31
CA PRO A 39 -2.85 -5.13 -23.81
C PRO A 39 -3.07 -6.31 -22.85
N ILE A 40 -4.32 -6.63 -22.58
CA ILE A 40 -4.65 -7.86 -21.85
C ILE A 40 -5.12 -8.93 -22.84
N ASN A 41 -4.99 -10.19 -22.46
CA ASN A 41 -5.52 -11.33 -23.21
C ASN A 41 -6.66 -12.00 -22.44
N ASP A 42 -7.21 -13.07 -23.01
CA ASP A 42 -8.29 -13.87 -22.44
C ASP A 42 -7.94 -14.56 -21.10
N LYS A 43 -6.68 -14.54 -20.68
CA LYS A 43 -6.22 -15.07 -19.39
C LYS A 43 -6.12 -14.00 -18.29
N SER A 44 -6.15 -12.71 -18.65
CA SER A 44 -5.95 -11.59 -17.73
C SER A 44 -7.22 -10.76 -17.56
N SER A 45 -7.37 -10.12 -16.40
CA SER A 45 -8.34 -9.06 -16.18
C SER A 45 -7.73 -7.70 -16.51
N ASN A 46 -8.58 -6.72 -16.85
CA ASN A 46 -8.22 -5.29 -16.88
C ASN A 46 -8.13 -4.66 -15.47
N PHE A 47 -8.03 -5.50 -14.46
CA PHE A 47 -7.90 -5.11 -13.07
C PHE A 47 -6.93 -6.03 -12.35
N SER A 48 -5.98 -5.44 -11.65
CA SER A 48 -5.14 -6.15 -10.69
C SER A 48 -5.03 -5.34 -9.40
N LEU A 49 -5.05 -6.04 -8.27
CA LEU A 49 -4.72 -5.48 -6.94
C LEU A 49 -3.25 -5.71 -6.57
N LEU A 50 -2.54 -6.47 -7.40
CA LEU A 50 -1.24 -7.03 -7.12
C LEU A 50 -0.34 -6.84 -8.33
N SER A 51 0.40 -5.74 -8.29
CA SER A 51 1.34 -5.36 -9.33
C SER A 51 2.71 -5.02 -8.74
N GLN A 52 3.73 -5.21 -9.57
CA GLN A 52 5.10 -4.82 -9.31
C GLN A 52 5.70 -4.23 -10.59
N VAL A 53 6.34 -3.07 -10.47
CA VAL A 53 7.21 -2.55 -11.54
C VAL A 53 8.64 -2.98 -11.23
N LEU A 54 9.27 -3.67 -12.18
CA LEU A 54 10.65 -4.13 -12.06
C LEU A 54 11.56 -3.25 -12.92
N PHE A 55 12.54 -2.63 -12.27
CA PHE A 55 13.64 -1.94 -12.95
C PHE A 55 14.84 -2.89 -13.06
N LYS A 56 15.33 -3.09 -14.28
CA LYS A 56 16.61 -3.76 -14.53
C LYS A 56 17.62 -2.73 -15.02
N GLU A 57 18.87 -2.91 -14.64
CA GLU A 57 19.95 -2.02 -15.09
C GLU A 57 20.05 -2.06 -16.63
N ASN A 58 19.99 -0.89 -17.27
CA ASN A 58 20.06 -0.72 -18.73
C ASN A 58 18.98 -1.45 -19.53
N ALA A 59 17.80 -1.72 -18.94
CA ALA A 59 16.67 -2.29 -19.65
C ALA A 59 15.38 -1.53 -19.35
N ASP A 60 14.41 -1.65 -20.25
CA ASP A 60 13.10 -1.05 -20.06
C ASP A 60 12.39 -1.67 -18.84
N PRO A 61 11.67 -0.84 -18.06
CA PRO A 61 10.91 -1.33 -16.92
C PRO A 61 9.83 -2.31 -17.36
N LEU A 62 9.61 -3.33 -16.53
CA LEU A 62 8.56 -4.32 -16.75
C LEU A 62 7.43 -4.09 -15.74
N TYR A 63 6.19 -4.22 -16.20
CA TYR A 63 5.01 -4.30 -15.36
C TYR A 63 4.64 -5.75 -15.15
N ILE A 64 4.56 -6.18 -13.90
CA ILE A 64 4.27 -7.56 -13.54
C ILE A 64 3.01 -7.57 -12.70
N HIS A 65 2.05 -8.41 -13.05
CA HIS A 65 0.81 -8.51 -12.27
C HIS A 65 0.28 -9.94 -12.19
N LEU A 66 -0.34 -10.24 -11.05
CA LEU A 66 -0.96 -11.54 -10.80
C LEU A 66 -2.37 -11.56 -11.40
N ASN A 67 -2.80 -12.74 -11.84
CA ASN A 67 -4.20 -12.95 -12.18
C ASN A 67 -5.09 -12.85 -10.94
N TYR A 68 -6.10 -11.99 -10.99
CA TYR A 68 -7.04 -11.83 -9.89
C TYR A 68 -8.18 -12.88 -9.90
N PHE A 69 -8.36 -13.63 -10.99
CA PHE A 69 -9.45 -14.61 -11.07
C PHE A 69 -9.23 -15.80 -10.13
N ARG A 70 -10.08 -15.91 -9.11
CA ARG A 70 -10.06 -17.02 -8.13
C ARG A 70 -10.17 -18.41 -8.75
N SER A 71 -10.76 -18.54 -9.94
CA SER A 71 -10.87 -19.80 -10.65
C SER A 71 -9.54 -20.28 -11.23
N ASN A 72 -8.60 -19.38 -11.51
CA ASN A 72 -7.28 -19.74 -12.01
C ASN A 72 -6.22 -18.66 -11.66
N PRO A 73 -5.83 -18.55 -10.38
CA PRO A 73 -5.03 -17.43 -9.91
C PRO A 73 -3.52 -17.60 -10.20
N ASN A 74 -3.10 -18.75 -10.71
CA ASN A 74 -1.68 -19.13 -10.83
C ASN A 74 -1.02 -18.65 -12.13
N TYR A 75 -1.46 -17.50 -12.66
CA TYR A 75 -0.78 -16.84 -13.78
C TYR A 75 -0.14 -15.54 -13.33
N LEU A 76 1.12 -15.37 -13.73
CA LEU A 76 1.84 -14.12 -13.61
C LEU A 76 2.11 -13.55 -15.00
N PHE A 77 1.61 -12.34 -15.24
CA PHE A 77 1.81 -11.62 -16.48
C PHE A 77 3.01 -10.70 -16.33
N ILE A 78 3.91 -10.73 -17.31
CA ILE A 78 5.07 -9.85 -17.38
C ILE A 78 4.92 -9.08 -18.68
N ASN A 79 4.78 -7.76 -18.57
CA ASN A 79 4.55 -6.89 -19.70
C ASN A 79 5.65 -5.85 -19.82
N SER A 80 6.10 -5.60 -21.04
CA SER A 80 7.04 -4.52 -21.33
C SER A 80 6.28 -3.23 -21.59
N PHE A 81 6.75 -2.12 -21.01
CA PHE A 81 6.24 -0.80 -21.38
C PHE A 81 6.73 -0.31 -22.75
N ALA A 82 7.76 -0.96 -23.32
CA ALA A 82 8.43 -0.52 -24.54
C ALA A 82 8.14 -1.42 -25.76
N ASP A 83 8.12 -2.74 -25.56
CA ASP A 83 7.97 -3.71 -26.64
C ASP A 83 7.06 -4.88 -26.22
N PRO A 84 5.78 -4.89 -26.67
CA PRO A 84 4.83 -5.98 -26.38
C PRO A 84 5.28 -7.36 -26.85
N ALA A 85 6.26 -7.47 -27.76
CA ALA A 85 6.82 -8.76 -28.16
C ALA A 85 7.62 -9.45 -27.03
N LEU A 86 7.96 -8.70 -25.98
CA LEU A 86 8.63 -9.21 -24.76
C LEU A 86 7.64 -9.65 -23.68
N ASP A 87 6.33 -9.55 -23.93
CA ASP A 87 5.31 -9.93 -22.96
C ASP A 87 5.30 -11.46 -22.77
N LEU A 88 5.19 -11.89 -21.51
CA LEU A 88 5.22 -13.28 -21.11
C LEU A 88 4.08 -13.59 -20.13
N VAL A 89 3.56 -14.81 -20.22
CA VAL A 89 2.65 -15.38 -19.22
C VAL A 89 3.35 -16.57 -18.58
N LEU A 90 3.61 -16.47 -17.28
CA LEU A 90 4.13 -17.57 -16.48
C LEU A 90 2.95 -18.31 -15.85
N GLU A 91 2.94 -19.63 -16.00
CA GLU A 91 1.91 -20.52 -15.45
C GLU A 91 2.53 -21.41 -14.37
N PHE A 92 1.85 -21.53 -13.23
CA PHE A 92 2.30 -22.35 -12.11
C PHE A 92 1.27 -23.42 -11.75
N GLU A 93 1.72 -24.65 -11.56
CA GLU A 93 0.86 -25.77 -11.21
C GLU A 93 0.27 -25.58 -9.80
N ASN A 94 -1.01 -25.92 -9.60
CA ASN A 94 -1.61 -25.87 -8.26
C ASN A 94 -1.12 -27.03 -7.37
N GLU A 95 -0.98 -28.20 -7.96
CA GLU A 95 -0.65 -29.47 -7.28
C GLU A 95 0.53 -30.17 -7.96
N GLY A 96 1.05 -31.23 -7.34
CA GLY A 96 2.16 -32.02 -7.85
C GLY A 96 3.53 -31.58 -7.30
N PRO A 97 4.63 -32.13 -7.82
CA PRO A 97 5.98 -31.84 -7.33
C PRO A 97 6.40 -30.38 -7.46
N ASN A 98 5.77 -29.62 -8.36
CA ASN A 98 5.96 -28.18 -8.53
C ASN A 98 4.70 -27.37 -8.14
N GLY A 99 3.80 -27.97 -7.37
CA GLY A 99 2.54 -27.33 -6.97
C GLY A 99 2.77 -26.17 -6.02
N VAL A 100 2.25 -24.99 -6.35
CA VAL A 100 2.34 -23.77 -5.52
C VAL A 100 1.07 -23.47 -4.75
N GLY A 101 0.03 -24.31 -4.86
CA GLY A 101 -1.28 -24.08 -4.26
C GLY A 101 -2.10 -23.02 -5.00
N SER A 102 -2.96 -22.32 -4.27
CA SER A 102 -3.77 -21.22 -4.81
C SER A 102 -3.04 -19.90 -4.56
N VAL A 103 -2.35 -19.38 -5.58
CA VAL A 103 -1.53 -18.18 -5.42
C VAL A 103 -2.42 -16.98 -5.10
N THR A 104 -2.13 -16.30 -4.00
CA THR A 104 -2.83 -15.10 -3.54
C THR A 104 -1.95 -13.85 -3.61
N GLU A 105 -0.63 -14.00 -3.56
CA GLU A 105 0.34 -12.93 -3.68
C GLU A 105 1.61 -13.42 -4.38
N PHE A 106 2.40 -12.48 -4.90
CA PHE A 106 3.70 -12.79 -5.47
C PHE A 106 4.75 -11.71 -5.19
N TYR A 107 6.01 -12.10 -5.25
CA TYR A 107 7.13 -11.18 -5.36
C TYR A 107 8.06 -11.68 -6.48
N PHE A 108 8.21 -10.88 -7.53
CA PHE A 108 9.12 -11.18 -8.62
C PHE A 108 10.48 -10.53 -8.32
N HIS A 109 11.47 -11.35 -7.99
CA HIS A 109 12.84 -10.88 -7.84
C HIS A 109 13.61 -11.02 -9.16
N SER A 110 13.52 -12.19 -9.79
CA SER A 110 14.11 -12.49 -11.09
C SER A 110 13.39 -13.67 -11.74
N TYR A 111 13.71 -13.98 -12.99
CA TYR A 111 13.19 -15.18 -13.65
C TYR A 111 13.60 -16.48 -12.94
N ASP A 112 14.66 -16.48 -12.13
CA ASP A 112 15.09 -17.64 -11.34
C ASP A 112 14.58 -17.61 -9.89
N SER A 113 13.89 -16.56 -9.49
CA SER A 113 13.47 -16.35 -8.11
C SER A 113 12.15 -15.58 -8.06
N ILE A 114 11.07 -16.32 -8.09
CA ILE A 114 9.70 -15.84 -8.01
C ILE A 114 9.10 -16.45 -6.75
N PHE A 115 8.69 -15.61 -5.81
CA PHE A 115 8.04 -16.05 -4.59
C PHE A 115 6.53 -15.99 -4.80
N LEU A 116 5.85 -17.09 -4.53
CA LEU A 116 4.41 -17.28 -4.72
C LEU A 116 3.81 -17.69 -3.39
N ILE A 117 2.76 -17.01 -2.96
CA ILE A 117 2.15 -17.23 -1.65
C ILE A 117 0.79 -17.88 -1.80
N ASP A 118 0.55 -18.95 -1.06
CA ASP A 118 -0.80 -19.44 -0.76
C ASP A 118 -1.13 -19.03 0.68
N ARG A 119 -1.83 -17.90 0.80
CA ARG A 119 -2.12 -17.23 2.07
C ARG A 119 -2.80 -18.17 3.07
N TYR A 120 -3.77 -18.95 2.63
CA TYR A 120 -4.60 -19.79 3.51
C TYR A 120 -3.96 -21.15 3.81
N ARG A 121 -2.92 -21.53 3.07
CA ARG A 121 -2.03 -22.64 3.46
C ARG A 121 -0.82 -22.19 4.26
N TYR A 122 -0.61 -20.88 4.44
CA TYR A 122 0.57 -20.28 5.08
C TYR A 122 1.85 -20.75 4.38
N MET A 123 1.85 -20.80 3.05
CA MET A 123 2.99 -21.30 2.28
C MET A 123 3.58 -20.22 1.39
N VAL A 124 4.90 -20.17 1.33
CA VAL A 124 5.68 -19.43 0.33
C VAL A 124 6.44 -20.43 -0.52
N SER A 125 6.25 -20.41 -1.83
CA SER A 125 7.00 -21.22 -2.79
C SER A 125 7.98 -20.34 -3.55
N LEU A 126 9.25 -20.73 -3.58
CA LEU A 126 10.27 -20.14 -4.44
C LEU A 126 10.35 -20.96 -5.73
N ALA A 127 9.95 -20.37 -6.84
CA ALA A 127 9.96 -20.98 -8.16
C ALA A 127 10.82 -20.18 -9.15
N ASP A 128 11.12 -20.78 -10.30
CA ASP A 128 11.63 -20.06 -11.47
C ASP A 128 10.53 -19.89 -12.54
N SER A 129 10.87 -19.19 -13.62
CA SER A 129 9.98 -18.88 -14.73
C SER A 129 9.59 -20.08 -15.59
N SER A 130 10.20 -21.25 -15.37
CA SER A 130 9.73 -22.51 -15.98
C SER A 130 8.61 -23.17 -15.16
N GLY A 131 8.26 -22.60 -14.00
CA GLY A 131 7.28 -23.15 -13.08
C GLY A 131 7.86 -24.16 -12.09
N LYS A 132 9.18 -24.41 -12.12
CA LYS A 132 9.83 -25.36 -11.23
C LYS A 132 9.98 -24.79 -9.82
N VAL A 133 9.46 -25.49 -8.82
CA VAL A 133 9.61 -25.12 -7.41
C VAL A 133 10.97 -25.58 -6.90
N LYS A 134 11.74 -24.64 -6.37
CA LYS A 134 13.08 -24.86 -5.80
C LYS A 134 13.02 -25.14 -4.29
N GLN A 135 12.10 -24.47 -3.60
CA GLN A 135 11.94 -24.56 -2.15
C GLN A 135 10.54 -24.06 -1.76
N SER A 136 10.00 -24.58 -0.65
CA SER A 136 8.79 -24.05 -0.03
C SER A 136 9.01 -23.81 1.47
N TYR A 137 8.38 -22.77 2.00
CA TYR A 137 8.50 -22.33 3.39
C TYR A 137 7.11 -22.22 4.01
N ARG A 138 6.98 -22.67 5.26
CA ARG A 138 5.73 -22.56 6.01
C ARG A 138 5.79 -21.36 6.95
N LEU A 139 4.80 -20.48 6.86
CA LEU A 139 4.62 -19.27 7.66
C LEU A 139 3.73 -19.53 8.89
N LYS A 140 3.85 -20.74 9.44
CA LYS A 140 3.08 -21.18 10.58
C LYS A 140 3.78 -22.35 11.28
N GLU A 141 3.91 -22.27 12.60
CA GLU A 141 4.63 -23.29 13.38
C GLU A 141 3.98 -24.67 13.34
N ASN A 142 2.65 -24.74 13.29
CA ASN A 142 1.93 -26.02 13.24
C ASN A 142 1.45 -26.36 11.82
N GLU A 143 1.23 -27.65 11.58
CA GLU A 143 0.75 -28.20 10.31
C GLU A 143 -0.71 -27.90 9.99
N SER A 144 -1.46 -27.26 10.90
CA SER A 144 -2.87 -26.95 10.67
C SER A 144 -3.03 -25.67 9.85
N ASN A 145 -3.97 -25.67 8.90
CA ASN A 145 -4.37 -24.46 8.18
C ASN A 145 -5.51 -23.69 8.88
N ARG A 146 -5.82 -24.02 10.13
CA ARG A 146 -6.80 -23.27 10.92
C ARG A 146 -6.12 -22.08 11.61
N PRO A 147 -6.77 -20.92 11.74
CA PRO A 147 -6.23 -19.82 12.53
C PRO A 147 -5.95 -20.25 13.98
N ASP A 148 -4.83 -19.80 14.53
CA ASP A 148 -4.56 -19.80 15.97
C ASP A 148 -4.27 -18.38 16.46
N GLU A 149 -4.03 -18.21 17.76
CA GLU A 149 -3.87 -16.87 18.34
C GLU A 149 -2.67 -16.13 17.74
N ASP A 150 -1.59 -16.83 17.37
CA ASP A 150 -0.36 -16.18 16.89
C ASP A 150 -0.24 -16.20 15.35
N SER A 151 -1.19 -16.84 14.66
CA SER A 151 -1.30 -16.84 13.20
C SER A 151 -1.37 -15.43 12.62
N VAL A 152 -0.57 -15.21 11.58
CA VAL A 152 -0.69 -14.06 10.68
C VAL A 152 -0.92 -14.55 9.25
N LEU A 153 -1.79 -13.86 8.51
CA LEU A 153 -1.99 -14.09 7.09
C LEU A 153 -1.11 -13.13 6.30
N PRO A 154 -0.29 -13.63 5.36
CA PRO A 154 0.30 -12.79 4.32
C PRO A 154 -0.78 -11.94 3.65
N MET A 155 -0.52 -10.65 3.46
CA MET A 155 -1.42 -9.74 2.79
C MET A 155 -0.61 -8.63 2.13
N SER A 156 0.01 -8.97 1.01
CA SER A 156 0.58 -7.96 0.12
C SER A 156 -0.53 -7.32 -0.70
N THR A 157 -0.35 -6.04 -0.99
CA THR A 157 -1.20 -5.24 -1.85
C THR A 157 -0.31 -4.25 -2.59
N SER A 158 -0.88 -3.48 -3.50
CA SER A 158 -0.11 -2.41 -4.15
C SER A 158 0.37 -1.31 -3.19
N GLN A 159 -0.28 -1.12 -2.03
CA GLN A 159 0.16 -0.18 -0.98
C GLN A 159 1.22 -0.77 -0.03
N SER A 160 1.35 -2.09 0.03
CA SER A 160 2.30 -2.79 0.91
C SER A 160 2.85 -4.00 0.17
N ARG A 161 4.04 -3.84 -0.42
CA ARG A 161 4.65 -4.86 -1.26
C ARG A 161 5.66 -5.69 -0.48
N MET A 162 5.79 -6.95 -0.86
CA MET A 162 6.93 -7.77 -0.45
C MET A 162 8.25 -7.16 -0.92
N PHE A 163 9.31 -7.42 -0.17
CA PHE A 163 10.66 -7.05 -0.59
C PHE A 163 11.70 -8.01 -0.04
N LEU A 164 12.79 -8.18 -0.79
CA LEU A 164 13.92 -9.02 -0.43
C LEU A 164 15.09 -8.13 0.04
N MET A 165 15.70 -8.48 1.17
CA MET A 165 16.94 -7.85 1.62
C MET A 165 17.91 -8.93 2.15
N GLY A 166 19.00 -9.15 1.41
CA GLY A 166 19.92 -10.25 1.69
C GLY A 166 19.19 -11.58 1.66
N LYS A 167 19.27 -12.33 2.76
CA LYS A 167 18.62 -13.64 2.92
C LYS A 167 17.18 -13.58 3.45
N PHE A 168 16.63 -12.39 3.67
CA PHE A 168 15.32 -12.23 4.29
C PHE A 168 14.29 -11.74 3.27
N LEU A 169 13.19 -12.48 3.15
CA LEU A 169 11.98 -12.02 2.48
C LEU A 169 11.07 -11.37 3.52
N TYR A 170 10.68 -10.12 3.28
CA TYR A 170 9.74 -9.40 4.11
C TYR A 170 8.36 -9.39 3.45
N ILE A 171 7.35 -9.84 4.19
CA ILE A 171 6.00 -10.07 3.67
C ILE A 171 5.00 -9.32 4.53
N PRO A 172 4.33 -8.28 4.03
CA PRO A 172 3.24 -7.62 4.74
C PRO A 172 2.18 -8.65 5.15
N CYS A 173 1.66 -8.53 6.37
CA CYS A 173 0.69 -9.47 6.90
C CYS A 173 -0.35 -8.78 7.77
N VAL A 174 -1.38 -9.52 8.14
CA VAL A 174 -2.39 -9.11 9.11
C VAL A 174 -2.68 -10.25 10.08
N PRO A 175 -3.24 -9.93 11.26
CA PRO A 175 -3.74 -10.96 12.17
C PRO A 175 -4.79 -11.83 11.47
N ASP A 176 -4.67 -13.15 11.63
CA ASP A 176 -5.61 -14.13 11.08
C ASP A 176 -6.84 -14.34 11.98
N THR A 177 -6.69 -13.98 13.25
CA THR A 177 -7.79 -13.92 14.20
C THR A 177 -8.27 -12.49 14.36
N ASP A 178 -9.46 -12.33 14.96
CA ASP A 178 -10.05 -11.03 15.23
C ASP A 178 -9.02 -10.11 15.94
N PRO A 179 -8.60 -9.00 15.30
CA PRO A 179 -7.49 -8.20 15.81
C PRO A 179 -7.81 -7.51 17.14
N PHE A 180 -9.09 -7.35 17.45
CA PHE A 180 -9.62 -6.59 18.58
C PHE A 180 -9.46 -7.31 19.93
N LYS A 181 -9.17 -8.62 19.93
CA LYS A 181 -9.05 -9.41 21.18
C LYS A 181 -7.70 -9.26 21.87
N SER A 182 -6.62 -9.01 21.13
CA SER A 182 -5.26 -8.86 21.67
C SER A 182 -4.21 -8.47 20.62
N GLN A 183 -4.52 -8.58 19.33
CA GLN A 183 -3.54 -8.54 18.25
C GLN A 183 -2.95 -7.16 18.02
N TYR A 184 -3.67 -6.07 18.31
CA TYR A 184 -3.13 -4.72 18.13
C TYR A 184 -1.86 -4.44 18.96
N LYS A 185 -1.66 -5.16 20.06
CA LYS A 185 -0.50 -5.02 20.94
C LYS A 185 0.73 -5.81 20.48
N ARG A 186 0.58 -6.63 19.44
CA ARG A 186 1.61 -7.55 18.95
C ARG A 186 2.31 -6.97 17.72
N LYS A 187 3.47 -7.54 17.40
CA LYS A 187 4.15 -7.31 16.12
C LYS A 187 3.62 -8.34 15.12
N ASN A 188 2.73 -7.95 14.23
CA ASN A 188 1.98 -8.88 13.37
C ASN A 188 1.55 -8.24 12.05
N LEU A 189 2.34 -7.27 11.56
CA LEU A 189 2.06 -6.55 10.33
C LEU A 189 3.13 -6.73 9.25
N LEU A 190 4.25 -7.36 9.60
CA LEU A 190 5.31 -7.69 8.65
C LEU A 190 5.99 -8.99 9.06
N ILE A 191 5.94 -10.02 8.22
CA ILE A 191 6.72 -11.25 8.39
C ILE A 191 8.14 -10.99 7.90
N LYS A 192 9.13 -11.51 8.62
CA LYS A 192 10.53 -11.61 8.21
C LYS A 192 10.89 -13.08 8.11
N LEU A 193 10.93 -13.62 6.90
CA LEU A 193 11.26 -15.01 6.58
C LEU A 193 12.74 -15.14 6.21
N ASN A 194 13.48 -16.01 6.88
CA ASN A 194 14.84 -16.38 6.51
C ASN A 194 14.82 -17.46 5.41
N LEU A 195 15.30 -17.12 4.21
CA LEU A 195 15.26 -18.02 3.06
C LEU A 195 16.27 -19.18 3.13
N GLU A 196 17.29 -19.08 3.99
CA GLU A 196 18.28 -20.15 4.19
C GLU A 196 17.75 -21.24 5.13
N THR A 197 17.05 -20.85 6.20
CA THR A 197 16.61 -21.78 7.25
C THR A 197 15.12 -22.10 7.20
N GLY A 198 14.32 -21.21 6.61
CA GLY A 198 12.86 -21.28 6.61
C GLY A 198 12.21 -20.74 7.89
N ASP A 199 12.99 -20.36 8.89
CA ASP A 199 12.47 -19.72 10.10
C ASP A 199 11.90 -18.34 9.78
N TYR A 200 10.80 -17.98 10.44
CA TYR A 200 10.22 -16.64 10.32
C TYR A 200 9.94 -16.02 11.68
N THR A 201 9.90 -14.70 11.70
CA THR A 201 9.45 -13.89 12.83
C THR A 201 8.49 -12.82 12.32
N THR A 202 7.79 -12.14 13.22
CA THR A 202 6.93 -11.01 12.87
C THR A 202 7.44 -9.71 13.48
N LEU A 203 7.34 -8.66 12.70
CA LEU A 203 7.73 -7.29 12.97
C LEU A 203 6.51 -6.38 12.86
N LEU A 204 6.70 -5.12 13.25
CA LEU A 204 5.75 -4.02 13.08
C LEU A 204 4.43 -4.23 13.86
N GLY A 205 4.25 -3.43 14.92
CA GLY A 205 3.00 -3.38 15.67
C GLY A 205 2.23 -2.10 15.34
N TYR A 206 0.96 -2.07 15.73
CA TYR A 206 0.14 -0.89 15.55
C TYR A 206 0.58 0.25 16.49
N PRO A 207 0.36 1.52 16.13
CA PRO A 207 0.56 2.65 17.03
C PRO A 207 -0.29 2.51 18.30
N GLU A 208 0.18 3.07 19.43
CA GLU A 208 -0.43 2.86 20.75
C GLU A 208 -1.93 3.16 20.80
N TRP A 209 -2.39 4.19 20.09
CA TRP A 209 -3.80 4.60 20.08
C TRP A 209 -4.74 3.59 19.39
N TYR A 210 -4.24 2.72 18.49
CA TYR A 210 -5.03 1.58 17.97
C TYR A 210 -5.21 0.48 19.02
N GLN A 211 -4.42 0.48 20.10
CA GLN A 211 -4.33 -0.62 21.06
C GLN A 211 -5.30 -0.47 22.24
N ASP A 212 -6.27 0.43 22.12
CA ASP A 212 -7.30 0.72 23.12
C ASP A 212 -8.41 -0.34 23.18
N GLY A 213 -8.46 -1.25 22.20
CA GLY A 213 -9.45 -2.32 22.11
C GLY A 213 -10.72 -1.93 21.35
N ASN A 214 -10.78 -0.71 20.80
CA ASN A 214 -11.90 -0.26 19.99
C ASN A 214 -11.83 -0.76 18.54
N PHE A 215 -12.95 -0.66 17.83
CA PHE A 215 -13.05 -0.96 16.40
C PHE A 215 -12.53 0.20 15.54
N TRP A 216 -11.41 -0.06 14.85
CA TRP A 216 -10.70 0.89 13.98
C TRP A 216 -10.93 0.65 12.48
N GLY A 217 -11.91 -0.18 12.11
CA GLY A 217 -12.26 -0.43 10.71
C GLY A 217 -11.86 -1.80 10.18
N GLY A 218 -12.02 -1.97 8.87
CA GLY A 218 -11.67 -3.19 8.13
C GLY A 218 -10.21 -3.22 7.69
N PRO A 219 -9.82 -4.22 6.87
CA PRO A 219 -8.44 -4.37 6.38
C PRO A 219 -7.81 -3.08 5.83
N ASP A 220 -8.54 -2.28 5.06
CA ASP A 220 -8.04 -1.03 4.47
C ASP A 220 -7.71 0.06 5.50
N HIS A 221 -8.26 -0.03 6.72
CA HIS A 221 -8.03 0.92 7.81
C HIS A 221 -6.93 0.44 8.77
N MET A 222 -6.50 -0.81 8.61
CA MET A 222 -5.59 -1.51 9.52
C MET A 222 -4.26 -1.88 8.85
N LEU A 223 -4.25 -2.24 7.57
CA LEU A 223 -3.01 -2.59 6.87
C LEU A 223 -2.21 -1.32 6.59
N PRO A 224 -1.03 -1.12 7.19
CA PRO A 224 -0.19 0.02 6.85
C PRO A 224 0.41 -0.16 5.47
N SER A 225 0.56 0.94 4.74
CA SER A 225 1.43 1.00 3.58
C SER A 225 2.89 0.82 4.02
N ILE A 226 3.61 -0.06 3.36
CA ILE A 226 5.04 -0.34 3.61
C ILE A 226 5.78 -0.17 2.30
N SER A 227 6.67 0.82 2.27
CA SER A 227 7.36 1.23 1.04
C SER A 227 8.86 1.40 1.25
N PRO A 228 9.67 1.19 0.19
CA PRO A 228 11.08 1.49 0.23
C PRO A 228 11.37 2.93 0.64
N SER A 229 12.49 3.15 1.32
CA SER A 229 13.06 4.48 1.54
C SER A 229 14.28 4.68 0.63
N GLU A 230 14.93 5.87 0.71
CA GLU A 230 16.21 6.11 0.02
C GLU A 230 17.31 5.17 0.54
N ASP A 231 17.31 4.83 1.83
CA ASP A 231 18.17 3.81 2.43
C ASP A 231 17.48 2.44 2.35
N GLN A 232 18.06 1.50 1.60
CA GLN A 232 17.52 0.15 1.43
C GLN A 232 17.46 -0.67 2.72
N THR A 233 18.11 -0.21 3.79
CA THR A 233 18.06 -0.83 5.12
C THR A 233 16.94 -0.28 6.00
N GLN A 234 16.13 0.62 5.45
CA GLN A 234 14.98 1.24 6.11
C GLN A 234 13.76 1.22 5.19
N VAL A 235 12.57 1.10 5.79
CA VAL A 235 11.29 1.19 5.08
C VAL A 235 10.36 2.18 5.74
N LEU A 236 9.61 2.90 4.91
CA LEU A 236 8.60 3.83 5.33
C LEU A 236 7.30 3.09 5.63
N VAL A 237 6.66 3.45 6.72
CA VAL A 237 5.41 2.85 7.20
C VAL A 237 4.38 3.96 7.37
N SER A 238 3.26 3.86 6.64
CA SER A 238 2.14 4.79 6.72
C SER A 238 0.89 4.03 7.18
N PHE A 239 0.45 4.30 8.40
CA PHE A 239 -0.81 3.75 8.90
C PHE A 239 -2.01 4.51 8.35
N PRO A 240 -3.14 3.84 8.03
CA PRO A 240 -4.25 4.48 7.34
C PRO A 240 -4.90 5.64 8.08
N LEU A 241 -4.88 5.61 9.42
CA LEU A 241 -5.56 6.61 10.24
C LEU A 241 -4.59 7.56 10.95
N VAL A 242 -3.31 7.56 10.58
CA VAL A 242 -2.26 8.38 11.24
C VAL A 242 -1.64 9.37 10.26
N ASP A 243 -1.59 10.65 10.61
CA ASP A 243 -0.94 11.66 9.77
C ASP A 243 0.58 11.47 9.65
N SER A 244 1.22 10.96 10.71
CA SER A 244 2.66 10.74 10.72
C SER A 244 3.06 9.50 9.92
N VAL A 245 4.14 9.65 9.16
CA VAL A 245 4.89 8.55 8.55
C VAL A 245 5.95 8.09 9.53
N TYR A 246 6.14 6.78 9.62
CA TYR A 246 7.14 6.13 10.46
C TYR A 246 8.26 5.53 9.60
N MET A 247 9.42 5.37 10.19
CA MET A 247 10.54 4.63 9.60
C MET A 247 10.76 3.36 10.43
N LEU A 248 10.86 2.22 9.76
CA LEU A 248 11.32 0.96 10.34
C LEU A 248 12.75 0.70 9.87
N ASP A 249 13.69 0.69 10.81
CA ASP A 249 15.06 0.26 10.56
C ASP A 249 15.12 -1.28 10.61
N LEU A 250 15.51 -1.91 9.50
CA LEU A 250 15.46 -3.37 9.35
C LEU A 250 16.62 -4.09 10.06
N LYS A 251 17.68 -3.37 10.45
CA LYS A 251 18.83 -3.93 11.20
C LYS A 251 18.54 -4.00 12.68
N THR A 252 17.94 -2.94 13.22
CA THR A 252 17.58 -2.81 14.64
C THR A 252 16.16 -3.25 14.94
N GLU A 253 15.34 -3.45 13.90
CA GLU A 253 13.92 -3.82 13.97
C GLU A 253 13.08 -2.82 14.79
N ARG A 254 13.53 -1.56 14.82
CA ARG A 254 12.90 -0.48 15.56
C ARG A 254 12.13 0.43 14.61
N MET A 255 10.87 0.69 14.97
CA MET A 255 10.05 1.69 14.32
C MET A 255 10.09 3.01 15.10
N THR A 256 10.25 4.13 14.41
CA THR A 256 10.23 5.48 14.99
C THR A 256 9.41 6.43 14.12
N PRO A 257 8.72 7.44 14.70
CA PRO A 257 8.16 8.52 13.91
C PRO A 257 9.24 9.17 13.04
N TYR A 258 8.93 9.45 11.78
CA TYR A 258 9.89 10.01 10.83
C TYR A 258 9.53 11.45 10.47
N PHE A 259 8.35 11.68 9.87
CA PHE A 259 7.84 13.01 9.58
C PHE A 259 6.31 13.05 9.53
N TRP A 260 5.76 14.24 9.61
CA TRP A 260 4.32 14.46 9.48
C TRP A 260 3.95 14.66 8.01
N MET A 261 2.96 13.91 7.52
CA MET A 261 2.47 14.00 6.14
C MET A 261 0.93 13.95 6.13
N GLY A 262 0.32 14.80 6.94
CA GLY A 262 -1.13 14.86 7.10
C GLY A 262 -1.82 15.73 6.04
N SER A 263 -3.06 15.37 5.73
CA SER A 263 -3.99 16.21 4.97
C SER A 263 -4.61 17.25 5.91
N SER A 264 -4.82 18.47 5.40
CA SER A 264 -5.61 19.48 6.12
C SER A 264 -7.12 19.24 6.02
N THR A 265 -7.56 18.25 5.25
CA THR A 265 -8.96 17.95 4.96
C THR A 265 -9.45 16.65 5.59
N ILE A 266 -8.55 15.84 6.14
CA ILE A 266 -8.88 14.61 6.86
C ILE A 266 -9.15 14.95 8.33
N GLU A 267 -10.28 14.50 8.84
CA GLU A 267 -10.60 14.55 10.26
C GLU A 267 -10.02 13.32 10.97
N SER A 268 -9.55 13.49 12.22
CA SER A 268 -9.13 12.34 13.02
C SER A 268 -10.33 11.42 13.29
N PRO A 269 -10.24 10.12 12.96
CA PRO A 269 -11.36 9.21 13.14
C PRO A 269 -11.62 8.97 14.62
N ILE A 270 -12.91 8.82 14.95
CA ILE A 270 -13.36 8.41 16.29
C ILE A 270 -13.70 6.93 16.21
N PRO A 271 -12.97 6.05 16.90
CA PRO A 271 -13.21 4.62 16.80
C PRO A 271 -14.56 4.26 17.45
N ILE A 272 -15.07 3.08 17.11
CA ILE A 272 -16.31 2.57 17.68
C ILE A 272 -15.98 1.65 18.85
N ASP A 273 -16.69 1.77 19.97
CA ASP A 273 -16.57 0.78 21.04
C ASP A 273 -16.81 -0.62 20.45
N PHE A 274 -15.87 -1.54 20.69
CA PHE A 274 -15.96 -2.88 20.13
C PHE A 274 -17.25 -3.60 20.55
N ALA A 275 -17.77 -3.35 21.75
CA ALA A 275 -19.03 -3.92 22.22
C ALA A 275 -20.24 -3.46 21.38
N ASP A 276 -20.15 -2.28 20.77
CA ASP A 276 -21.19 -1.68 19.94
C ASP A 276 -21.03 -2.03 18.45
N ARG A 277 -19.99 -2.79 18.09
CA ARG A 277 -19.70 -3.18 16.71
C ARG A 277 -20.76 -4.16 16.17
N GLN A 278 -21.83 -3.60 15.63
CA GLN A 278 -22.76 -4.32 14.75
C GLN A 278 -22.27 -4.28 13.30
N LEU A 279 -22.67 -5.26 12.48
CA LEU A 279 -22.21 -5.37 11.09
C LEU A 279 -22.46 -4.09 10.29
N GLU A 280 -23.65 -3.50 10.43
CA GLU A 280 -24.04 -2.28 9.72
C GLU A 280 -23.26 -1.06 10.22
N ILE A 281 -23.16 -0.90 11.55
CA ILE A 281 -22.37 0.18 12.19
C ILE A 281 -20.90 0.12 11.74
N GLY A 282 -20.29 -1.07 11.76
CA GLY A 282 -18.91 -1.26 11.34
C GLY A 282 -18.70 -1.05 9.83
N LYS A 283 -19.69 -1.35 8.99
CA LYS A 283 -19.65 -1.00 7.56
C LYS A 283 -19.77 0.49 7.34
N ARG A 284 -20.73 1.14 8.03
CA ARG A 284 -20.93 2.58 7.96
C ARG A 284 -19.67 3.34 8.38
N PHE A 285 -19.01 2.91 9.47
CA PHE A 285 -17.71 3.44 9.88
C PHE A 285 -16.69 3.43 8.74
N GLN A 286 -16.50 2.27 8.10
CA GLN A 286 -15.52 2.12 7.01
C GLN A 286 -15.83 3.01 5.80
N LEU A 287 -17.11 3.23 5.49
CA LEU A 287 -17.51 4.10 4.38
C LEU A 287 -17.46 5.59 4.75
N ALA A 288 -17.64 5.92 6.02
CA ALA A 288 -17.70 7.30 6.54
C ALA A 288 -16.35 7.84 7.04
N THR A 289 -15.27 7.07 6.93
CA THR A 289 -13.94 7.43 7.44
C THR A 289 -12.99 7.71 6.29
N ASP A 290 -12.36 8.89 6.31
CA ASP A 290 -11.22 9.16 5.43
C ASP A 290 -10.01 8.34 5.90
N TYR A 291 -9.17 7.86 4.98
CA TYR A 291 -7.96 7.13 5.36
C TYR A 291 -6.84 7.29 4.33
N TYR A 292 -5.61 7.35 4.83
CA TYR A 292 -4.41 7.22 4.01
C TYR A 292 -4.32 5.80 3.47
N PHE A 293 -4.06 5.70 2.18
CA PHE A 293 -4.00 4.44 1.48
C PHE A 293 -2.53 4.04 1.30
N SER A 294 -1.88 4.54 0.24
CA SER A 294 -0.50 4.22 -0.07
C SER A 294 0.44 5.40 0.21
N LEU A 295 1.65 5.09 0.68
CA LEU A 295 2.80 6.00 0.66
C LEU A 295 3.82 5.43 -0.32
N ASN A 296 4.29 6.21 -1.26
CA ASN A 296 5.16 5.74 -2.33
C ASN A 296 6.34 6.72 -2.48
N TYR A 297 7.55 6.19 -2.57
CA TYR A 297 8.75 6.98 -2.82
C TYR A 297 9.08 6.94 -4.31
N ASP A 298 9.21 8.12 -4.94
CA ASP A 298 9.73 8.28 -6.30
C ASP A 298 11.27 8.39 -6.22
N PRO A 299 12.03 7.36 -6.62
CA PRO A 299 13.49 7.41 -6.56
C PRO A 299 14.10 8.31 -7.65
N HIS A 300 13.38 8.63 -8.72
CA HIS A 300 13.87 9.44 -9.84
C HIS A 300 13.81 10.94 -9.52
N ARG A 301 12.75 11.35 -8.81
CA ARG A 301 12.53 12.75 -8.39
C ARG A 301 12.84 12.99 -6.91
N LYS A 302 13.07 11.92 -6.15
CA LYS A 302 13.25 11.93 -4.69
C LYS A 302 12.06 12.55 -3.96
N GLU A 303 10.86 12.17 -4.39
CA GLU A 303 9.60 12.70 -3.86
C GLU A 303 8.82 11.63 -3.09
N TYR A 304 8.01 12.06 -2.13
CA TYR A 304 7.11 11.19 -1.38
C TYR A 304 5.67 11.49 -1.77
N TRP A 305 4.98 10.46 -2.25
CA TRP A 305 3.61 10.53 -2.77
C TRP A 305 2.70 9.71 -1.86
N ARG A 306 1.78 10.38 -1.16
CA ARG A 306 0.83 9.72 -0.26
C ARG A 306 -0.58 9.87 -0.82
N VAL A 307 -1.17 8.75 -1.22
CA VAL A 307 -2.56 8.69 -1.68
C VAL A 307 -3.47 8.48 -0.49
N PHE A 308 -4.63 9.12 -0.49
CA PHE A 308 -5.66 8.91 0.52
C PHE A 308 -7.05 8.91 -0.11
N HIS A 309 -7.93 8.13 0.51
CA HIS A 309 -9.33 8.00 0.17
C HIS A 309 -10.15 8.90 1.07
N LYS A 310 -11.01 9.72 0.46
CA LYS A 310 -12.06 10.42 1.20
C LYS A 310 -13.20 9.46 1.52
N LYS A 311 -13.98 9.79 2.54
CA LYS A 311 -15.23 9.11 2.88
C LYS A 311 -16.23 9.23 1.74
N TYR A 312 -17.13 8.27 1.68
CA TYR A 312 -18.30 8.34 0.81
C TYR A 312 -19.24 9.44 1.29
N ASP A 313 -19.99 10.03 0.35
CA ASP A 313 -21.11 10.89 0.71
C ASP A 313 -22.25 10.05 1.33
N GLU A 314 -23.08 10.69 2.15
CA GLU A 314 -24.13 10.02 2.92
C GLU A 314 -25.13 9.27 2.03
N GLU A 315 -25.47 9.81 0.85
CA GLU A 315 -26.40 9.15 -0.07
C GLU A 315 -25.79 7.84 -0.61
N SER A 316 -24.51 7.87 -0.98
CA SER A 316 -23.78 6.69 -1.42
C SER A 316 -23.63 5.66 -0.31
N ILE A 317 -23.38 6.08 0.93
CA ILE A 317 -23.33 5.18 2.09
C ILE A 317 -24.66 4.42 2.23
N GLU A 318 -25.78 5.13 2.25
CA GLU A 318 -27.12 4.54 2.39
C GLU A 318 -27.44 3.53 1.27
N LYS A 319 -27.05 3.85 0.03
CA LYS A 319 -27.18 2.94 -1.12
C LYS A 319 -26.34 1.68 -0.95
N ILE A 320 -25.05 1.83 -0.63
CA ILE A 320 -24.11 0.71 -0.47
C ILE A 320 -24.56 -0.23 0.66
N LEU A 321 -25.04 0.33 1.78
CA LEU A 321 -25.58 -0.47 2.89
C LEU A 321 -26.80 -1.30 2.48
N LYS A 322 -27.61 -0.81 1.53
CA LYS A 322 -28.75 -1.52 0.90
C LYS A 322 -28.35 -2.40 -0.28
N ARG A 323 -27.04 -2.53 -0.57
CA ARG A 323 -26.48 -3.29 -1.71
C ARG A 323 -26.82 -2.70 -3.07
N GLU A 324 -27.04 -1.38 -3.12
CA GLU A 324 -27.19 -0.59 -4.33
C GLU A 324 -25.87 0.10 -4.68
N SER A 325 -25.73 0.54 -5.94
CA SER A 325 -24.53 1.27 -6.38
C SER A 325 -24.54 2.71 -5.88
N GLY A 326 -23.55 3.07 -5.07
CA GLY A 326 -23.24 4.45 -4.69
C GLY A 326 -22.30 5.14 -5.68
N THR A 327 -22.11 6.44 -5.53
CA THR A 327 -21.02 7.17 -6.18
C THR A 327 -19.69 6.75 -5.54
N PRO A 328 -18.65 6.42 -6.33
CA PRO A 328 -17.33 6.13 -5.79
C PRO A 328 -16.80 7.30 -4.96
N ASN A 329 -16.10 6.98 -3.87
CA ASN A 329 -15.44 7.99 -3.07
C ASN A 329 -14.28 8.65 -3.85
N ARG A 330 -13.88 9.85 -3.40
CA ARG A 330 -12.85 10.64 -4.05
C ARG A 330 -11.46 10.28 -3.53
N ASN A 331 -10.47 10.40 -4.41
CA ASN A 331 -9.07 10.16 -4.09
C ASN A 331 -8.31 11.48 -4.08
N SER A 332 -7.25 11.55 -3.29
CA SER A 332 -6.39 12.73 -3.21
C SER A 332 -4.96 12.30 -2.93
N VAL A 333 -4.02 13.18 -3.28
CA VAL A 333 -2.59 12.90 -3.21
C VAL A 333 -1.88 14.06 -2.51
N ILE A 334 -1.03 13.73 -1.55
CA ILE A 334 -0.11 14.66 -0.91
C ILE A 334 1.29 14.37 -1.45
N VAL A 335 2.02 15.41 -1.86
CA VAL A 335 3.37 15.27 -2.42
C VAL A 335 4.35 16.11 -1.61
N TYR A 336 5.46 15.50 -1.22
CA TYR A 336 6.57 16.12 -0.50
C TYR A 336 7.87 15.92 -1.29
N ASP A 337 8.79 16.88 -1.21
CA ASP A 337 10.11 16.80 -1.84
C ASP A 337 11.14 16.05 -0.97
N GLU A 338 12.38 15.97 -1.46
CA GLU A 338 13.51 15.30 -0.78
C GLU A 338 13.86 15.91 0.59
N LYS A 339 13.47 17.18 0.82
CA LYS A 339 13.70 17.90 2.07
C LYS A 339 12.51 17.80 3.03
N LEU A 340 11.50 16.99 2.68
CA LEU A 340 10.26 16.85 3.40
C LEU A 340 9.48 18.17 3.46
N GLU A 341 9.62 19.02 2.45
CA GLU A 341 8.78 20.19 2.25
C GLU A 341 7.58 19.82 1.37
N ARG A 342 6.38 20.23 1.78
CA ARG A 342 5.14 19.92 1.05
C ARG A 342 5.11 20.65 -0.29
N ILE A 343 5.14 19.88 -1.38
CA ILE A 343 4.91 20.37 -2.74
C ILE A 343 3.44 20.78 -2.92
N GLY A 344 2.52 19.95 -2.44
CA GLY A 344 1.09 20.22 -2.53
C GLY A 344 0.20 19.08 -2.04
N GLU A 345 -1.11 19.35 -2.05
CA GLU A 345 -2.17 18.35 -1.85
C GLU A 345 -3.20 18.57 -2.94
N PHE A 346 -3.56 17.50 -3.63
CA PHE A 346 -4.29 17.54 -4.88
C PHE A 346 -5.45 16.57 -4.85
N ASP A 347 -6.65 17.09 -5.05
CA ASP A 347 -7.83 16.27 -5.31
C ASP A 347 -7.74 15.67 -6.72
N LEU A 348 -7.91 14.35 -6.84
CA LEU A 348 -8.02 13.71 -8.15
C LEU A 348 -9.43 13.96 -8.71
N ASP A 349 -9.51 14.35 -10.00
CA ASP A 349 -10.80 14.51 -10.66
C ASP A 349 -11.44 13.13 -10.85
N VAL A 350 -12.68 12.99 -10.40
CA VAL A 350 -13.47 11.75 -10.54
C VAL A 350 -13.62 11.33 -12.00
N LYS A 351 -13.59 12.28 -12.95
CA LYS A 351 -13.64 12.01 -14.39
C LYS A 351 -12.39 11.30 -14.91
N TRP A 352 -11.27 11.36 -14.19
CA TRP A 352 -10.06 10.64 -14.58
C TRP A 352 -10.19 9.14 -14.37
N ARG A 353 -11.18 8.70 -13.55
CA ARG A 353 -11.37 7.29 -13.16
C ARG A 353 -10.07 6.68 -12.65
N ALA A 354 -9.28 7.49 -11.96
CA ALA A 354 -7.99 7.12 -11.44
C ALA A 354 -8.17 6.08 -10.34
N ASN A 355 -7.46 4.98 -10.50
CA ASN A 355 -7.40 3.91 -9.54
C ASN A 355 -6.11 4.05 -8.73
N ALA A 356 -6.27 4.40 -7.45
CA ALA A 356 -5.18 4.62 -6.50
C ALA A 356 -4.37 3.34 -6.19
N TYR A 357 -4.88 2.15 -6.56
CA TYR A 357 -4.19 0.89 -6.34
C TYR A 357 -2.85 0.87 -7.09
N ASP A 358 -2.75 1.30 -8.35
CA ASP A 358 -1.47 1.25 -9.06
C ASP A 358 -0.91 2.64 -9.31
N LEU A 359 0.01 3.06 -8.43
CA LEU A 359 0.91 4.20 -8.62
C LEU A 359 2.34 3.69 -8.76
N PHE A 360 3.04 4.12 -9.81
CA PHE A 360 4.45 3.83 -10.01
C PHE A 360 5.19 4.99 -10.68
N PHE A 361 6.51 4.96 -10.59
CA PHE A 361 7.38 6.04 -11.06
C PHE A 361 8.32 5.48 -12.10
N LEU A 362 8.34 6.07 -13.29
CA LEU A 362 9.35 5.82 -14.30
C LEU A 362 10.28 7.05 -14.39
N ASN A 363 11.41 6.87 -15.08
CA ASN A 363 12.36 7.96 -15.33
C ASN A 363 11.67 9.21 -15.91
N ASP A 364 10.69 9.03 -16.79
CA ASP A 364 10.02 10.11 -17.53
C ASP A 364 8.74 10.61 -16.87
N GLY A 365 8.13 9.88 -15.94
CA GLY A 365 6.87 10.31 -15.34
C GLY A 365 6.41 9.54 -14.11
N VAL A 366 5.39 10.09 -13.46
CA VAL A 366 4.61 9.43 -12.43
C VAL A 366 3.34 8.88 -13.09
N TYR A 367 3.00 7.62 -12.87
CA TYR A 367 1.91 6.96 -13.58
C TYR A 367 0.92 6.35 -12.60
N MET A 368 -0.37 6.56 -12.85
CA MET A 368 -1.46 5.97 -12.07
C MET A 368 -2.43 5.23 -12.99
N SER A 369 -2.91 4.06 -12.56
CA SER A 369 -3.91 3.31 -13.33
C SER A 369 -5.22 4.07 -13.44
N ALA A 370 -5.93 3.86 -14.56
CA ALA A 370 -7.24 4.45 -14.81
C ALA A 370 -8.13 3.44 -15.53
N THR A 371 -9.39 3.37 -15.12
CA THR A 371 -10.37 2.50 -15.78
C THR A 371 -10.84 3.12 -17.09
N SER A 372 -10.78 2.37 -18.19
CA SER A 372 -11.32 2.77 -19.49
C SER A 372 -12.84 2.66 -19.57
N ASP A 373 -13.50 3.55 -20.31
CA ASP A 373 -14.95 3.55 -20.53
C ASP A 373 -15.38 2.58 -21.64
N SER A 374 -14.45 2.20 -22.52
CA SER A 374 -14.77 1.59 -23.82
C SER A 374 -13.87 0.44 -24.21
N ILE A 375 -12.81 0.16 -23.46
CA ILE A 375 -11.83 -0.88 -23.79
C ILE A 375 -11.68 -1.80 -22.59
N GLU A 376 -12.35 -2.95 -22.67
CA GLU A 376 -12.26 -3.99 -21.65
C GLU A 376 -10.92 -4.75 -21.73
N ASP A 377 -10.22 -4.67 -22.86
CA ASP A 377 -9.01 -5.46 -23.15
C ASP A 377 -7.68 -4.74 -22.89
N GLN A 378 -7.66 -3.71 -22.04
CA GLN A 378 -6.46 -2.92 -21.78
C GLN A 378 -6.34 -2.50 -20.31
N LEU A 379 -5.11 -2.55 -19.79
CA LEU A 379 -4.70 -1.78 -18.62
C LEU A 379 -4.15 -0.44 -19.09
N ILE A 380 -4.69 0.65 -18.55
CA ILE A 380 -4.28 2.01 -18.90
C ILE A 380 -3.69 2.68 -17.67
N PHE A 381 -2.50 3.26 -17.84
CA PHE A 381 -1.86 4.11 -16.85
C PHE A 381 -1.62 5.47 -17.47
N ARG A 382 -2.06 6.54 -16.81
CA ARG A 382 -1.83 7.89 -17.32
C ARG A 382 -0.84 8.64 -16.45
N GLN A 383 -0.17 9.59 -17.08
CA GLN A 383 0.88 10.35 -16.45
C GLN A 383 0.27 11.45 -15.57
N LEU A 384 0.80 11.59 -14.36
CA LEU A 384 0.53 12.69 -13.45
C LEU A 384 1.56 13.78 -13.64
N SER A 385 1.08 15.02 -13.67
CA SER A 385 1.90 16.21 -13.82
C SER A 385 1.46 17.26 -12.81
N ILE A 386 2.43 17.94 -12.19
CA ILE A 386 2.20 19.05 -11.24
C ILE A 386 2.67 20.33 -11.94
N GLN A 387 1.74 21.26 -12.16
CA GLN A 387 1.98 22.54 -12.84
C GLN A 387 2.13 23.70 -11.86
#